data_AF-A0A7W0M1V5-F1
#
_entry.id   AF-A0A7W0M1V5-F1
#
_cell.length_a   1.000
_cell.length_b   1.000
_cell.length_c   1.000
_cell.angle_alpha   90.00
_cell.angle_beta   90.00
_cell.angle_gamma   90.00
#
_symmetry.space_group_name_H-M   'P 1'
#
loop_
_entity.id
_entity.type
_entity.pdbx_description
1 polymer ?
#
loop_
_entity_poly.entity_id
_entity_poly.type
_entity_poly.pdbx_seq_one_letter_code
_entity_poly.pdbx_strand_id
1 'polypeptide(L)'
;ADFADGISDSAAGRRLTQSLQGWGAFRRFKNQVYQHHPELISAWHALRDVRAQRRAVEWLLDQGLIDDSAAQQFATDHPDPGLP
;
A
#
# COMPACT_ATOMS: atom_id res chain seq x y z
N ALA A 1 -5.00 5.36 5.42
CA ALA A 1 -3.96 4.90 6.36
C ALA A 1 -2.78 4.38 5.56
N ASP A 2 -1.54 4.59 6.01
CA ASP A 2 -0.36 3.97 5.40
C ASP A 2 -0.20 2.53 5.88
N PHE A 3 0.62 1.73 5.18
CA PHE A 3 0.81 0.31 5.50
C PHE A 3 1.15 0.09 6.97
N ALA A 4 2.05 0.91 7.52
CA ALA A 4 2.51 0.79 8.90
C ALA A 4 1.41 1.09 9.94
N ASP A 5 0.47 1.98 9.63
CA ASP A 5 -0.64 2.34 10.52
C ASP A 5 -1.71 1.25 10.59
N GLY A 6 -1.81 0.43 9.54
CA GLY A 6 -2.79 -0.64 9.46
C GLY A 6 -2.34 -1.97 10.05
N ILE A 7 -1.12 -2.06 10.59
CA ILE A 7 -0.62 -3.27 11.24
C ILE A 7 -1.16 -3.35 12.68
N SER A 8 -1.87 -4.43 13.01
CA SER A 8 -2.45 -4.65 14.35
C SER A 8 -1.39 -4.89 15.42
N ASP A 9 -0.26 -5.52 15.06
CA ASP A 9 0.89 -5.59 15.97
C ASP A 9 1.51 -4.20 16.12
N SER A 10 1.14 -3.54 17.22
CA SER A 10 1.60 -2.20 17.57
C SER A 10 3.13 -2.05 17.65
N ALA A 11 3.89 -3.11 17.96
CA ALA A 11 5.34 -3.07 18.01
C ALA A 11 5.93 -3.09 16.59
N ALA A 12 5.42 -3.97 15.73
CA ALA A 12 5.80 -4.03 14.32
C ALA A 12 5.42 -2.73 13.58
N GLY A 13 4.18 -2.28 13.74
CA GLY A 13 3.68 -1.03 13.14
C GLY A 13 4.52 0.19 13.53
N ARG A 14 4.92 0.28 14.81
CA ARG A 14 5.80 1.37 15.29
C ARG A 14 7.19 1.32 14.64
N ARG A 15 7.82 0.14 14.53
CA ARG A 15 9.14 -0.01 13.88
C ARG A 15 9.06 0.36 12.40
N LEU A 16 8.01 -0.06 11.71
CA LEU A 16 7.76 0.29 10.32
C LEU A 16 7.58 1.80 10.16
N THR A 17 6.77 2.43 11.01
CA THR A 17 6.55 3.89 11.02
C THR A 17 7.86 4.66 11.24
N GLN A 18 8.68 4.22 12.20
CA GLN A 18 9.99 4.82 12.46
C GLN A 18 10.96 4.64 11.29
N SER A 19 10.91 3.49 10.61
CA SER A 19 11.79 3.23 9.46
C SER A 19 11.54 4.18 8.29
N LEU A 20 10.32 4.74 8.20
CA LEU A 20 9.90 5.69 7.18
C LEU A 20 10.38 7.14 7.44
N GLN A 21 11.09 7.40 8.54
CA GLN A 21 11.60 8.74 8.85
C GLN A 21 12.98 8.99 8.25
N GLY A 22 13.18 10.16 7.63
CA GLY A 22 14.50 10.64 7.16
C GLY A 22 15.01 10.02 5.84
N TRP A 23 16.25 10.36 5.47
CA TRP A 23 16.86 9.91 4.21
C TRP A 23 16.99 8.39 4.13
N GLY A 24 16.64 7.81 2.98
CA GLY A 24 16.65 6.35 2.79
C GLY A 24 15.52 5.59 3.50
N ALA A 25 14.48 6.30 3.95
CA ALA A 25 13.30 5.76 4.61
C ALA A 25 12.72 4.51 3.93
N PHE A 26 12.45 4.59 2.63
CA PHE A 26 11.83 3.47 1.92
C PHE A 26 12.72 2.22 1.85
N ARG A 27 14.05 2.40 1.73
CA ARG A 27 15.01 1.28 1.79
C ARG A 27 14.99 0.61 3.16
N ARG A 28 14.98 1.40 4.24
CA ARG A 28 14.89 0.84 5.61
C ARG A 28 13.57 0.15 5.86
N PHE A 29 12.46 0.75 5.43
CA PHE A 29 11.14 0.15 5.49
C PHE A 29 11.11 -1.21 4.79
N LYS A 30 11.61 -1.29 3.55
CA LYS A 30 11.73 -2.57 2.86
C LYS A 30 12.60 -3.54 3.66
N ASN A 31 13.75 -3.13 4.17
CA ASN A 31 14.58 -4.03 4.99
C ASN A 31 13.81 -4.54 6.23
N GLN A 32 13.01 -3.70 6.89
CA GLN A 32 12.15 -4.13 7.99
C GLN A 32 11.15 -5.20 7.55
N VAL A 33 10.42 -4.96 6.45
CA VAL A 33 9.47 -5.95 5.92
C VAL A 33 10.16 -7.24 5.49
N TYR A 34 11.21 -7.17 4.67
CA TYR A 34 11.81 -8.36 4.07
C TYR A 34 12.71 -9.18 5.01
N GLN A 35 13.36 -8.55 6.00
CA GLN A 35 14.33 -9.23 6.87
C GLN A 35 13.77 -9.52 8.27
N HIS A 36 12.84 -8.70 8.76
CA HIS A 36 12.36 -8.80 10.15
C HIS A 36 10.90 -9.19 10.25
N HIS A 37 10.11 -9.01 9.19
CA HIS A 37 8.68 -9.28 9.15
C HIS A 37 8.25 -10.02 7.86
N PRO A 38 8.84 -11.19 7.54
CA PRO A 38 8.53 -11.92 6.31
C PRO A 38 7.04 -12.25 6.16
N GLU A 39 6.32 -12.40 7.28
CA GLU A 39 4.87 -12.58 7.33
C GLU A 39 4.08 -11.40 6.71
N LEU A 40 4.66 -10.19 6.72
CA LEU A 40 4.05 -8.98 6.18
C LEU A 40 4.33 -8.78 4.69
N ILE A 41 5.20 -9.58 4.06
CA ILE A 41 5.60 -9.37 2.65
C ILE A 41 4.39 -9.45 1.71
N SER A 42 3.56 -10.48 1.86
CA SER A 42 2.37 -10.67 1.01
C SER A 42 1.37 -9.53 1.18
N ALA A 43 1.12 -9.10 2.42
CA ALA A 43 0.24 -7.96 2.72
C ALA A 43 0.79 -6.65 2.12
N TRP A 44 2.10 -6.44 2.22
CA TRP A 44 2.77 -5.28 1.62
C TRP A 44 2.62 -5.26 0.09
N HIS A 45 2.82 -6.40 -0.58
CA HIS A 45 2.66 -6.48 -2.04
C HIS A 45 1.22 -6.23 -2.45
N ALA A 46 0.26 -6.88 -1.79
CA ALA A 46 -1.16 -6.68 -2.07
C ALA A 46 -1.58 -5.21 -1.96
N LEU A 47 -1.20 -4.52 -0.88
CA LEU A 47 -1.53 -3.10 -0.71
C LEU A 47 -0.84 -2.24 -1.76
N ARG A 48 0.45 -2.47 -2.02
CA ARG A 48 1.22 -1.72 -3.02
C ARG A 48 0.57 -1.85 -4.40
N ASP A 49 0.18 -3.06 -4.78
CA ASP A 49 -0.31 -3.35 -6.12
C ASP A 49 -1.70 -2.76 -6.33
N VAL A 50 -2.63 -2.90 -5.37
CA VAL A 50 -3.95 -2.25 -5.44
C VAL A 50 -3.80 -0.72 -5.57
N ARG A 51 -2.90 -0.11 -4.79
CA ARG A 51 -2.67 1.35 -4.87
C ARG A 51 -1.99 1.79 -6.17
N ALA A 52 -1.08 0.98 -6.71
CA ALA A 52 -0.48 1.24 -8.01
C ALA A 52 -1.52 1.19 -9.13
N GLN A 53 -2.41 0.19 -9.09
CA GLN A 53 -3.51 0.07 -10.05
C GLN A 53 -4.51 1.22 -9.91
N ARG A 54 -4.90 1.62 -8.69
CA ARG A 54 -5.76 2.79 -8.48
C ARG A 54 -5.17 4.07 -9.07
N ARG A 55 -3.88 4.34 -8.83
CA ARG A 55 -3.21 5.50 -9.44
C ARG A 55 -3.21 5.43 -10.97
N ALA A 56 -3.06 4.24 -11.54
CA ALA A 56 -3.16 4.05 -12.98
C ALA A 56 -4.58 4.33 -13.49
N VAL A 57 -5.62 3.91 -12.76
CA VAL A 57 -7.03 4.16 -13.10
C VAL A 57 -7.38 5.65 -12.97
N GLU A 58 -6.94 6.32 -11.90
CA GLU A 58 -7.05 7.77 -11.75
C GLU A 58 -6.39 8.50 -12.93
N TRP A 59 -5.18 8.08 -13.31
CA TRP A 59 -4.50 8.64 -14.47
C TRP A 59 -5.29 8.42 -15.76
N LEU A 60 -5.86 7.22 -15.99
CA LEU A 60 -6.69 6.94 -17.18
C LEU A 60 -7.94 7.83 -17.23
N LEU A 61 -8.59 8.05 -16.08
CA LEU A 61 -9.75 8.93 -15.96
C LEU A 61 -9.37 10.39 -16.29
N ASP A 62 -8.26 10.87 -15.72
CA ASP A 62 -7.75 12.22 -15.97
C ASP A 62 -7.39 12.45 -17.45
N GLN A 63 -6.97 11.39 -18.17
CA GLN A 63 -6.73 11.45 -19.61
C GLN A 63 -7.99 11.28 -20.46
N GLY A 64 -9.16 11.05 -19.86
CA GLY A 64 -10.42 10.80 -20.56
C GLY A 64 -10.46 9.46 -21.32
N LEU A 65 -9.61 8.50 -20.93
CA LEU A 65 -9.53 7.18 -21.55
C LEU A 65 -10.57 6.19 -20.99
N ILE A 66 -11.13 6.51 -19.82
CA ILE A 66 -12.24 5.81 -19.18
C ILE A 66 -13.23 6.83 -18.62
N ASP A 67 -14.45 6.40 -18.31
CA ASP A 67 -15.46 7.21 -17.64
C ASP A 67 -15.48 6.97 -16.11
N ASP A 68 -16.22 7.82 -15.40
CA ASP A 68 -16.40 7.73 -13.95
C ASP A 68 -17.01 6.39 -13.51
N SER A 69 -17.88 5.80 -14.34
CA SER A 69 -18.51 4.51 -14.08
C SER A 69 -17.47 3.38 -14.05
N ALA A 70 -16.57 3.34 -15.04
CA ALA A 70 -15.50 2.36 -15.11
C ALA A 70 -14.50 2.53 -13.95
N ALA A 71 -14.17 3.78 -13.59
CA ALA A 71 -13.30 4.06 -12.44
C ALA A 71 -13.96 3.61 -11.11
N GLN A 72 -15.25 3.87 -10.93
CA GLN A 72 -16.01 3.49 -9.74
C GLN A 72 -16.18 1.96 -9.63
N GLN A 73 -16.42 1.29 -10.76
CA GLN A 73 -16.48 -0.18 -10.81
C GLN A 73 -15.14 -0.78 -10.40
N PHE A 74 -14.03 -0.27 -10.94
CA PHE A 74 -12.70 -0.73 -10.57
C PHE A 74 -12.45 -0.60 -9.05
N ALA A 75 -12.81 0.54 -8.46
CA ALA A 75 -12.66 0.76 -7.02
C ALA A 75 -13.50 -0.21 -6.17
N THR A 76 -14.69 -0.57 -6.65
CA THR A 76 -15.58 -1.56 -6.01
C THR A 76 -14.99 -2.97 -6.07
N ASP A 77 -14.42 -3.35 -7.20
CA ASP A 77 -13.85 -4.69 -7.42
C ASP A 77 -12.49 -4.87 -6.74
N HIS A 78 -11.77 -3.77 -6.47
CA HIS A 78 -10.41 -3.77 -5.92
C HIS A 78 -10.34 -2.93 -4.63
N PRO A 79 -11.00 -3.36 -3.53
CA PRO A 79 -10.89 -2.69 -2.23
C PRO A 79 -9.46 -2.77 -1.67
N ASP A 80 -9.12 -1.91 -0.71
CA ASP A 80 -7.82 -2.01 -0.02
C ASP A 80 -7.81 -3.36 0.73
N PRO A 81 -6.73 -4.15 0.65
CA PRO A 81 -6.65 -5.41 1.37
C PRO A 81 -6.71 -5.15 2.88
N GLY A 82 -7.37 -6.06 3.60
CA GLY A 82 -7.30 -6.09 5.05
C GLY A 82 -5.85 -6.28 5.50
N LEU A 83 -5.36 -5.37 6.34
CA LEU A 83 -4.02 -5.45 6.91
C LEU A 83 -4.06 -6.28 8.21
N PRO A 84 -3.01 -7.08 8.48
CA PRO A 84 -2.96 -7.99 9.61
C PRO A 84 -2.73 -7.27 10.94
#